data_AF-A0A3L6JGT0-F1
#
_entry.id   AF-A0A3L6JGT0-F1
#
_cell.length_a   1.000
_cell.length_b   1.000
_cell.length_c   1.000
_cell.angle_alpha   90.00
_cell.angle_beta   90.00
_cell.angle_gamma   90.00
#
_symmetry.space_group_name_H-M   'P 1'
#
loop_
_entity.id
_entity.type
_entity.pdbx_description
1 polymer ?
#
loop_
_entity_poly.entity_id
_entity_poly.type
_entity_poly.pdbx_seq_one_letter_code
_entity_poly.pdbx_strand_id
1 'polypeptide(L)'
;MTVIKGVIREIGRSHTTRVSSQQWYGSTDIVVQDESTGKTYTVRISASVMDKHRFLPRVGMKVVVHGYVEKAEFGLSDFMVTRVTDIHHEGAGIKRIYKLDE
;
A
#
# COMPACT_ATOMS: atom_id res chain seq x y z
N MET A 1 -11.13 -5.15 8.87
CA MET A 1 -9.82 -4.85 8.26
C MET A 1 -9.48 -6.01 7.35
N THR A 2 -9.14 -5.73 6.09
CA THR A 2 -8.94 -6.73 5.03
C THR A 2 -7.46 -6.76 4.64
N VAL A 3 -6.98 -7.94 4.27
CA VAL A 3 -5.61 -8.16 3.78
C VAL A 3 -5.65 -8.41 2.29
N ILE A 4 -4.83 -7.70 1.53
CA ILE A 4 -4.70 -7.85 0.08
C ILE A 4 -3.25 -8.23 -0.20
N LYS A 5 -3.07 -9.28 -1.00
CA LYS A 5 -1.74 -9.71 -1.45
C LYS A 5 -1.72 -9.62 -2.97
N GLY A 6 -0.68 -9.00 -3.52
CA GLY A 6 -0.61 -8.85 -4.96
C GLY A 6 0.63 -8.12 -5.44
N VAL A 7 0.69 -7.89 -6.75
CA VAL A 7 1.78 -7.19 -7.41
C VAL A 7 1.36 -5.77 -7.73
N ILE A 8 2.23 -4.79 -7.46
CA ILE A 8 2.02 -3.41 -7.91
C ILE A 8 2.13 -3.37 -9.44
N ARG A 9 1.03 -3.04 -10.12
CA ARG A 9 0.98 -2.88 -11.58
C ARG A 9 1.26 -1.46 -12.02
N GLU A 10 0.77 -0.50 -11.26
CA GLU A 10 0.87 0.92 -11.59
C GLU A 10 1.10 1.74 -10.34
N ILE A 11 1.81 2.85 -10.51
CA ILE A 11 1.96 3.90 -9.50
C ILE A 11 1.25 5.12 -10.07
N GLY A 12 0.17 5.50 -9.41
CA GLY A 12 -0.61 6.68 -9.76
C GLY A 12 0.06 7.97 -9.31
N ARG A 13 -0.70 9.07 -9.41
CA ARG A 13 -0.22 10.37 -8.97
C ARG A 13 -0.08 10.43 -7.46
N SER A 14 0.92 11.18 -7.02
CA SER A 14 1.00 11.60 -5.62
C SER A 14 0.19 12.88 -5.44
N HIS A 15 -0.64 12.89 -4.40
CA HIS A 15 -1.49 13.98 -4.00
C HIS A 15 -0.92 14.61 -2.74
N THR A 16 -0.92 15.93 -2.66
CA THR A 16 -0.62 16.64 -1.41
C THR A 16 -1.82 17.50 -1.06
N THR A 17 -2.43 17.24 0.09
CA THR A 17 -3.58 17.97 0.59
C THR A 17 -3.14 18.85 1.75
N ARG A 18 -3.41 20.16 1.64
CA ARG A 18 -3.20 21.10 2.74
C ARG A 18 -4.32 20.91 3.77
N VAL A 19 -3.97 20.54 4.99
CA VAL A 19 -4.93 20.35 6.09
C VAL A 19 -5.02 21.60 6.95
N SER A 20 -3.92 22.33 7.11
CA SER A 20 -3.88 23.60 7.84
C SER A 20 -2.83 24.56 7.26
N SER A 21 -2.68 25.73 7.87
CA SER A 21 -1.66 26.70 7.48
C SER A 21 -0.24 26.12 7.56
N GLN A 22 -0.01 25.17 8.47
CA GLN A 22 1.30 24.57 8.78
C GLN A 22 1.40 23.07 8.46
N GLN A 23 0.29 22.39 8.14
CA GLN A 23 0.28 20.94 7.96
C GLN A 23 -0.19 20.52 6.56
N TRP A 24 0.65 19.73 5.90
CA TRP A 24 0.40 19.11 4.60
C TRP A 24 0.40 17.60 4.74
N TYR A 25 -0.51 16.93 4.04
CA TYR A 25 -0.61 15.48 4.01
C TYR A 25 -0.39 14.97 2.59
N GLY A 26 0.62 14.12 2.43
CA GLY A 26 0.88 13.43 1.17
C GLY A 26 0.16 12.08 1.12
N SER A 27 -0.34 11.71 -0.05
CA SER A 27 -0.77 10.34 -0.34
C SER A 27 -0.43 9.95 -1.77
N THR A 28 -0.13 8.68 -2.00
CA THR A 28 0.15 8.14 -3.33
C THR A 28 -0.83 7.01 -3.61
N ASP A 29 -1.44 7.06 -4.78
CA ASP A 29 -2.32 5.99 -5.25
C ASP A 29 -1.46 4.94 -5.97
N ILE A 30 -1.66 3.65 -5.68
CA ILE A 30 -1.04 2.53 -6.39
C ILE A 30 -2.11 1.54 -6.84
N VAL A 31 -1.85 0.81 -7.90
CA VAL A 31 -2.73 -0.29 -8.34
C VAL A 31 -2.06 -1.62 -8.00
N VAL A 32 -2.71 -2.39 -7.14
CA VAL A 32 -2.29 -3.74 -6.76
C VAL A 32 -3.19 -4.75 -7.45
N GLN A 33 -2.61 -5.70 -8.16
CA GLN A 33 -3.34 -6.83 -8.73
C GLN A 33 -3.11 -8.08 -7.89
N ASP A 34 -4.19 -8.71 -7.46
CA ASP A 34 -4.16 -10.02 -6.82
C ASP A 34 -3.87 -11.10 -7.89
N GLU A 35 -2.78 -11.85 -7.73
CA GLU A 35 -2.34 -12.84 -8.71
C GLU A 35 -3.28 -14.07 -8.79
N SER A 36 -4.06 -14.34 -7.73
CA SER A 36 -4.94 -15.53 -7.67
C SER A 36 -6.30 -15.25 -8.29
N THR A 37 -6.85 -14.07 -8.05
CA THR A 37 -8.20 -13.69 -8.52
C THR A 37 -8.17 -12.81 -9.75
N GLY A 38 -7.02 -12.25 -10.12
CA GLY A 38 -6.86 -11.30 -11.22
C GLY A 38 -7.43 -9.91 -10.94
N LYS A 39 -8.10 -9.72 -9.80
CA LYS A 39 -8.76 -8.46 -9.41
C LYS A 39 -7.76 -7.37 -9.11
N THR A 40 -8.18 -6.14 -9.40
CA THR A 40 -7.37 -4.95 -9.21
C THR A 40 -7.90 -4.08 -8.08
N TYR A 41 -6.97 -3.54 -7.30
CA TYR A 41 -7.23 -2.74 -6.12
C TYR A 41 -6.46 -1.43 -6.24
N THR A 42 -7.17 -0.32 -6.34
CA THR A 42 -6.55 1.01 -6.18
C THR A 42 -6.35 1.25 -4.69
N VAL A 43 -5.11 1.40 -4.24
CA VAL A 43 -4.73 1.59 -2.85
C VAL A 43 -4.21 3.01 -2.67
N ARG A 44 -4.86 3.79 -1.79
CA ARG A 44 -4.38 5.11 -1.40
C ARG A 44 -3.51 5.00 -0.16
N ILE A 45 -2.21 5.18 -0.31
CA ILE A 45 -1.23 5.09 0.78
C ILE A 45 -0.86 6.48 1.23
N SER A 46 -0.92 6.76 2.52
CA SER A 46 -0.43 8.03 3.05
C SER A 46 1.09 8.08 3.21
N ALA A 47 1.65 9.27 3.15
CA ALA A 47 3.06 9.52 3.42
C ALA A 47 3.49 9.01 4.81
N SER A 48 2.62 9.15 5.82
CA SER A 48 2.88 8.63 7.17
C SER A 48 3.03 7.11 7.22
N VAL A 49 2.24 6.37 6.44
CA VAL A 49 2.33 4.91 6.36
C VAL A 49 3.56 4.49 5.57
N MET A 50 3.85 5.17 4.46
CA MET A 50 5.08 4.93 3.68
C MET A 50 6.33 5.14 4.55
N ASP A 51 6.38 6.22 5.32
CA ASP A 51 7.51 6.53 6.21
C ASP A 51 7.65 5.49 7.34
N LYS A 52 6.54 5.21 8.04
CA LYS A 52 6.48 4.21 9.13
C LYS A 52 7.00 2.84 8.71
N HIS A 53 6.66 2.39 7.50
CA HIS A 53 7.06 1.08 6.98
C HIS A 53 8.31 1.13 6.08
N ARG A 54 8.95 2.30 5.94
CA ARG A 54 10.07 2.55 5.02
C ARG A 54 9.79 2.01 3.62
N PHE A 55 8.54 2.18 3.19
CA PHE A 55 8.00 1.58 1.99
C PHE A 55 8.00 2.61 0.85
N LEU A 56 8.64 2.26 -0.26
CA LEU A 56 8.60 3.04 -1.49
C LEU A 56 7.99 2.17 -2.60
N PRO A 57 6.80 2.52 -3.13
CA PRO A 57 6.16 1.70 -4.15
C PRO A 57 7.00 1.66 -5.43
N ARG A 58 7.15 0.46 -6.00
CA ARG A 58 7.74 0.24 -7.33
C ARG A 58 6.89 -0.77 -8.10
N VAL A 59 6.74 -0.56 -9.41
CA VAL A 59 6.04 -1.51 -10.28
C VAL A 59 6.75 -2.87 -10.24
N GLY A 60 5.98 -3.96 -10.21
CA GLY A 60 6.46 -5.34 -10.11
C GLY A 60 6.73 -5.82 -8.69
N MET A 61 6.64 -4.96 -7.66
CA MET A 61 6.80 -5.40 -6.28
C MET A 61 5.60 -6.21 -5.80
N LYS A 62 5.86 -7.38 -5.21
CA LYS A 62 4.87 -8.12 -4.43
C LYS A 62 4.69 -7.47 -3.07
N VAL A 63 3.44 -7.17 -2.73
CA VAL A 63 3.08 -6.43 -1.53
C VAL A 63 1.92 -7.08 -0.79
N VAL A 64 1.93 -6.88 0.51
CA VAL A 64 0.81 -7.18 1.41
C VAL A 64 0.32 -5.86 1.97
N VAL A 65 -0.98 -5.60 1.80
CA VAL A 65 -1.64 -4.35 2.22
C VAL A 65 -2.73 -4.68 3.23
N HIS A 66 -2.74 -3.98 4.36
CA HIS A 66 -3.80 -4.04 5.35
C HIS A 66 -4.60 -2.74 5.32
N GLY A 67 -5.88 -2.84 4.94
CA GLY A 67 -6.74 -1.67 4.81
C GLY A 67 -8.23 -2.00 4.83
N TYR A 68 -9.05 -0.99 4.57
CA TYR A 68 -10.49 -1.14 4.39
C TYR A 68 -10.78 -1.15 2.89
N VAL A 69 -11.53 -2.17 2.45
CA VAL A 69 -11.90 -2.32 1.04
C VAL A 69 -13.30 -1.78 0.84
N GLU A 70 -13.41 -0.83 -0.08
CA GLU A 70 -14.66 -0.22 -0.53
C GLU A 70 -14.84 -0.56 -2.02
N LYS A 71 -16.08 -0.69 -2.48
CA LYS A 71 -16.33 -0.81 -3.92
C LYS A 71 -15.99 0.53 -4.57
N ALA A 72 -15.18 0.50 -5.63
CA ALA A 72 -14.88 1.72 -6.35
C ALA A 72 -16.14 2.15 -7.12
N GLU A 73 -16.74 3.29 -6.76
CA GLU A 73 -17.83 3.89 -7.55
C GLU A 73 -17.32 4.49 -8.86
N PHE A 74 -16.06 4.93 -8.90
CA PHE A 74 -15.41 5.50 -10.09
C PHE A 74 -13.88 5.19 -10.09
N GLY A 75 -13.37 4.55 -11.14
CA GLY A 75 -11.94 4.27 -11.31
C GLY A 75 -11.62 3.10 -12.26
N LEU A 76 -10.34 2.92 -12.61
CA LEU A 76 -9.82 1.85 -13.47
C LEU A 76 -9.67 0.49 -12.74
N SER A 77 -10.19 0.34 -11.52
CA SER A 77 -10.01 -0.86 -10.67
C SER A 77 -11.33 -1.36 -10.10
N ASP A 78 -11.38 -2.66 -9.81
CA ASP A 78 -12.55 -3.34 -9.24
C ASP A 78 -12.89 -2.85 -7.81
N PHE A 79 -11.87 -2.47 -7.05
CA PHE A 79 -11.99 -2.08 -5.63
C PHE A 79 -11.07 -0.91 -5.28
N MET A 80 -11.48 -0.14 -4.27
CA MET A 80 -10.68 0.91 -3.65
C MET A 80 -10.30 0.49 -2.23
N VAL A 81 -9.05 0.73 -1.86
CA VAL A 81 -8.51 0.42 -0.53
C VAL A 81 -8.17 1.73 0.15
N THR A 82 -8.93 2.03 1.19
CA THR A 82 -8.78 3.22 2.01
C THR A 82 -8.29 2.85 3.39
N ARG A 83 -7.85 3.87 4.16
CA ARG A 83 -7.36 3.71 5.54
C ARG A 83 -6.33 2.58 5.66
N VAL A 84 -5.33 2.60 4.78
CA VAL A 84 -4.20 1.67 4.85
C VAL A 84 -3.49 1.86 6.18
N THR A 85 -3.29 0.78 6.90
CA THR A 85 -2.68 0.77 8.25
C THR A 85 -1.28 0.18 8.25
N ASP A 86 -1.03 -0.74 7.33
CA ASP A 86 0.23 -1.45 7.17
C ASP A 86 0.42 -1.82 5.69
N ILE A 87 1.63 -1.64 5.19
CA ILE A 87 2.05 -2.08 3.87
C ILE A 87 3.51 -2.54 3.93
N HIS A 88 3.77 -3.71 3.36
CA HIS A 88 5.13 -4.26 3.29
C HIS A 88 5.28 -5.16 2.07
N HIS A 89 6.53 -5.44 1.70
CA HIS A 89 6.82 -6.38 0.63
C HIS A 89 6.55 -7.82 1.07
N GLU A 90 6.07 -8.65 0.16
CA GLU A 90 5.95 -10.08 0.44
C GLU A 90 7.36 -10.65 0.71
N GLY A 91 7.55 -11.24 1.89
CA GLY A 91 8.87 -11.68 2.37
C GLY A 91 9.68 -10.64 3.17
N ALA A 92 9.11 -9.47 3.48
CA ALA A 92 9.74 -8.46 4.37
C ALA A 92 9.77 -8.86 5.87
N GLY A 93 9.45 -10.11 6.20
CA GLY A 93 9.65 -10.68 7.53
C GLY A 93 11.14 -10.83 7.89
N ILE A 94 11.41 -11.06 9.17
CA ILE A 94 12.76 -11.24 9.71
C ILE A 94 13.51 -12.31 8.90
N LYS A 95 14.56 -11.91 8.16
CA LYS A 95 15.36 -12.79 7.29
C LYS A 95 16.06 -13.94 8.03
N ARG A 96 16.23 -13.83 9.35
CA ARG A 96 16.65 -14.86 10.32
C ARG A 96 16.88 -14.16 11.66
N ILE A 97 16.44 -14.76 12.76
CA ILE A 97 16.93 -14.38 14.09
C ILE A 97 18.26 -15.12 14.26
N TYR A 98 19.37 -14.41 14.10
CA TYR A 98 20.66 -14.92 14.56
C TYR A 98 20.67 -14.76 16.07
N LYS A 99 20.47 -15.86 16.81
CA LYS A 99 20.91 -15.90 18.20
C LYS A 99 22.42 -15.84 18.16
N LEU A 100 22.99 -14.69 18.53
CA LEU A 100 24.38 -14.61 18.94
C LEU A 100 24.42 -15.27 20.32
N ASP A 101 24.71 -16.57 20.36
CA ASP A 101 25.15 -17.24 21.59
C ASP A 101 26.65 -16.95 21.74
N GLU A 102 27.00 -16.06 22.67
CA GLU A 102 28.21 -16.13 23.51
C GLU A 102 27.89 -15.53 24.89
#